data_AF-A0A380TR71-F1
#
_entry.id   AF-A0A380TR71-F1
#
_cell.length_a   1.000
_cell.length_b   1.000
_cell.length_c   1.000
_cell.angle_alpha   90.00
_cell.angle_beta   90.00
_cell.angle_gamma   90.00
#
_symmetry.space_group_name_H-M   'P 1'
#
loop_
_entity.id
_entity.type
_entity.pdbx_description
1 polymer ?
#
loop_
_entity_poly.entity_id
_entity_poly.type
_entity_poly.pdbx_seq_one_letter_code
_entity_poly.pdbx_strand_id
1 'polypeptide(L)' 'MPKILVTEENLEDILMLINTWEGKLTWDLLCSEVSKLLNVKSIERQSLANYSYIQKAFSKRKQKIKEAAKV' A
#
# COMPACT_ATOMS: atom_id res chain seq x y z
N MET A 1 2.80 -18.15 -15.76
CA MET A 1 1.77 -17.42 -14.99
C MET A 1 2.47 -16.33 -14.21
N PRO A 2 1.99 -15.07 -14.21
CA PRO A 2 2.56 -14.05 -13.33
C PRO A 2 2.38 -14.51 -11.87
N LYS A 3 3.42 -14.35 -11.06
CA LYS A 3 3.38 -14.72 -9.64
C LYS A 3 2.35 -13.80 -8.96
N ILE A 4 1.20 -14.35 -8.58
CA ILE A 4 0.19 -13.61 -7.82
C ILE A 4 0.78 -13.40 -6.43
N LEU A 5 1.27 -12.18 -6.17
CA LEU A 5 1.91 -11.81 -4.89
C LEU A 5 0.88 -11.37 -3.85
N VAL A 6 -0.20 -10.71 -4.29
CA VAL A 6 -1.28 -10.27 -3.39
C VAL A 6 -2.36 -11.35 -3.39
N THR A 7 -2.56 -11.95 -2.22
CA THR A 7 -3.58 -12.95 -1.91
C THR A 7 -4.71 -12.28 -1.14
N GLU A 8 -5.85 -12.96 -0.96
CA GLU A 8 -6.94 -12.40 -0.14
C GLU A 8 -6.50 -12.17 1.31
N GLU A 9 -5.75 -13.10 1.90
CA GLU A 9 -5.22 -13.01 3.26
C GLU A 9 -4.34 -11.76 3.43
N ASN A 10 -3.35 -11.58 2.55
CA ASN A 10 -2.43 -10.46 2.70
C ASN A 10 -3.00 -9.11 2.20
N LEU A 11 -4.09 -9.13 1.44
CA LEU A 11 -4.76 -7.90 1.00
C LEU A 11 -5.30 -7.12 2.20
N GLU A 12 -5.89 -7.80 3.19
CA GLU A 12 -6.40 -7.15 4.40
C GLU A 12 -5.28 -6.47 5.19
N ASP A 13 -4.14 -7.14 5.36
CA ASP A 13 -2.98 -6.58 6.04
C ASP A 13 -2.41 -5.36 5.30
N ILE A 14 -2.32 -5.42 3.97
CA ILE A 14 -1.88 -4.29 3.14
C ILE A 14 -2.85 -3.11 3.28
N LEU A 15 -4.16 -3.36 3.27
CA LEU A 15 -5.16 -2.30 3.46
C LEU A 15 -5.07 -1.70 4.86
N MET A 16 -4.85 -2.52 5.89
CA MET A 16 -4.65 -2.06 7.26
C MET A 16 -3.40 -1.18 7.37
N LEU A 17 -2.26 -1.62 6.83
CA LEU A 17 -1.01 -0.86 6.75
C LEU A 17 -1.22 0.51 6.09
N ILE A 18 -1.97 0.57 4.98
CA ILE A 18 -2.28 1.84 4.32
C ILE A 18 -3.19 2.70 5.20
N ASN A 19 -4.22 2.13 5.82
CA ASN A 19 -5.20 2.88 6.59
C ASN A 19 -4.61 3.52 7.85
N THR A 20 -3.60 2.89 8.46
CA THR A 20 -2.88 3.39 9.64
C THR A 20 -1.64 4.21 9.31
N TRP A 21 -1.28 4.36 8.02
CA TRP A 21 -0.04 5.01 7.60
C TRP A 21 0.11 6.46 8.08
N GLU A 22 1.20 6.78 8.75
CA GLU A 22 1.49 8.14 9.21
C GLU A 22 2.63 8.80 8.43
N GLY A 23 2.65 10.12 8.38
CA GLY A 23 3.64 10.88 7.62
C GLY A 23 3.52 10.74 6.10
N LYS A 24 4.63 10.93 5.37
CA LYS A 24 4.63 10.98 3.90
C LYS A 24 4.29 9.62 3.28
N LEU A 25 3.16 9.54 2.57
CA LEU A 25 2.75 8.35 1.82
C LEU A 25 3.14 8.45 0.33
N THR A 26 4.02 7.55 -0.12
CA THR A 26 4.44 7.39 -1.52
C THR A 26 4.39 5.93 -1.94
N TRP A 27 4.36 5.67 -3.25
CA TRP A 27 4.36 4.30 -3.77
C TRP A 27 5.64 3.54 -3.42
N ASP A 28 6.80 4.18 -3.46
CA ASP A 28 8.07 3.52 -3.14
C ASP A 28 8.13 3.09 -1.68
N LEU A 29 7.65 3.96 -0.77
CA LEU A 29 7.55 3.62 0.65
C LEU A 29 6.54 2.48 0.89
N LEU A 30 5.38 2.52 0.23
CA LEU A 30 4.40 1.45 0.34
C LEU A 30 4.99 0.12 -0.16
N CYS A 31 5.67 0.11 -1.31
CA CYS A 31 6.30 -1.10 -1.85
C CYS A 31 7.34 -1.68 -0.89
N SER A 32 8.14 -0.81 -0.26
CA SER A 32 9.13 -1.20 0.75
C SER A 32 8.46 -1.86 1.96
N GLU A 33 7.45 -1.23 2.57
CA GLU A 33 6.79 -1.79 3.75
C GLU A 33 6.00 -3.07 3.42
N VAL A 34 5.34 -3.14 2.26
CA VAL A 34 4.64 -4.36 1.86
C VAL A 34 5.64 -5.49 1.55
N SER A 35 6.82 -5.20 1.00
CA SER A 35 7.84 -6.25 0.81
C SER A 35 8.31 -6.87 2.12
N LYS A 36 8.43 -6.06 3.19
CA LYS A 36 8.72 -6.54 4.55
C LYS A 36 7.56 -7.36 5.10
N LEU A 37 6.33 -6.85 4.97
CA LEU A 37 5.10 -7.51 5.42
C LEU A 37 4.94 -8.91 4.80
N LEU A 38 5.19 -9.05 3.49
CA LEU A 38 5.07 -10.31 2.78
C LEU A 38 6.33 -11.19 2.84
N ASN A 39 7.38 -10.74 3.53
CA ASN A 39 8.68 -11.40 3.59
C ASN A 39 9.25 -11.73 2.20
N VAL A 40 9.20 -10.77 1.28
CA VAL A 40 9.75 -10.88 -0.08
C VAL A 40 10.83 -9.84 -0.32
N LYS A 41 11.77 -10.14 -1.23
CA LYS A 41 12.91 -9.25 -1.52
C LYS A 41 12.49 -7.85 -1.97
N SER A 42 11.47 -7.76 -2.81
CA SER A 42 11.00 -6.51 -3.39
C SER A 42 9.61 -6.66 -3.98
N ILE A 43 8.85 -5.57 -4.01
CA ILE A 43 7.56 -5.48 -4.69
C ILE A 43 7.60 -4.27 -5.62
N GLU A 44 7.10 -4.45 -6.83
CA GLU A 44 6.97 -3.35 -7.77
C GLU A 44 5.65 -2.62 -7.56
N ARG A 45 5.62 -1.32 -7.85
CA ARG A 45 4.41 -0.50 -7.75
C ARG A 45 3.22 -1.12 -8.49
N GLN A 46 3.44 -1.68 -9.68
CA GLN A 46 2.37 -2.26 -10.50
C GLN A 46 1.73 -3.49 -9.81
N SER A 47 2.51 -4.24 -9.03
CA SER A 47 2.00 -5.37 -8.23
C SER A 47 1.01 -4.93 -7.16
N LEU A 48 1.02 -3.67 -6.73
CA LEU A 48 0.06 -3.10 -5.80
C LEU A 48 -1.02 -2.28 -6.51
N ALA A 49 -0.63 -1.47 -7.49
CA ALA A 49 -1.51 -0.55 -8.19
C ALA A 49 -2.55 -1.24 -9.08
N ASN A 50 -2.30 -2.47 -9.54
CA ASN A 50 -3.27 -3.27 -10.30
C ASN A 50 -4.48 -3.70 -9.46
N TYR A 51 -4.40 -3.61 -8.13
CA TYR A 51 -5.51 -3.93 -7.23
C TYR A 51 -6.27 -2.66 -6.88
N SER A 52 -7.51 -2.55 -7.41
CA SER A 52 -8.33 -1.34 -7.25
C SER A 52 -8.58 -0.96 -5.79
N TYR A 53 -8.70 -1.94 -4.89
CA TYR A 53 -8.86 -1.72 -3.45
C TYR A 53 -7.63 -1.01 -2.84
N ILE A 54 -6.42 -1.48 -3.17
CA ILE A 54 -5.15 -0.89 -2.73
C ILE A 54 -5.03 0.54 -3.27
N GLN A 55 -5.32 0.74 -4.55
CA GLN A 55 -5.25 2.06 -5.18
C GLN A 55 -6.22 3.06 -4.54
N LYS A 56 -7.44 2.63 -4.22
CA LYS A 56 -8.45 3.45 -3.53
C LYS A 56 -8.01 3.79 -2.11
N ALA A 57 -7.54 2.80 -1.34
CA ALA A 57 -7.05 3.00 0.02
C ALA A 57 -5.86 3.98 0.05
N PHE A 58 -4.89 3.78 -0.84
CA PHE A 58 -3.73 4.66 -0.98
C PHE A 58 -4.14 6.10 -1.25
N SER A 59 -5.01 6.31 -2.25
CA SER A 59 -5.46 7.64 -2.65
C SER A 59 -6.20 8.33 -1.50
N LYS A 60 -7.12 7.61 -0.84
CA LYS A 60 -7.89 8.10 0.30
C LYS A 60 -6.98 8.47 1.48
N ARG A 61 -6.06 7.61 1.87
CA ARG A 61 -5.13 7.91 2.99
C ARG A 61 -4.22 9.08 2.65
N LYS A 62 -3.65 9.11 1.44
CA LYS A 62 -2.78 10.20 1.00
C LYS A 62 -3.50 11.55 1.04
N GLN A 63 -4.77 11.59 0.64
CA GLN A 63 -5.60 12.78 0.77
C GLN A 63 -5.79 13.19 2.24
N LYS A 64 -6.17 12.25 3.12
CA LYS A 64 -6.34 12.53 4.56
C LYS A 64 -5.07 13.10 5.20
N ILE A 65 -3.90 12.53 4.89
CA ILE A 65 -2.60 13.03 5.37
C ILE A 65 -2.37 14.47 4.89
N LYS A 66 -2.66 14.77 3.62
CA LYS A 66 -2.52 16.11 3.06
C LYS A 66 -3.47 17.12 3.71
N GLU A 67 -4.70 16.71 3.99
CA GLU A 67 -5.70 17.54 4.69
C GLU A 67 -5.27 17.81 6.13
N ALA A 68 -4.79 16.78 6.85
CA ALA A 68 -4.28 16.92 8.20
C ALA A 68 -3.04 17.84 8.29
N ALA A 69 -2.19 17.86 7.27
CA ALA A 69 -1.00 18.73 7.22
C ALA A 69 -1.30 20.20 6.89
N LYS A 70 -2.55 20.55 6.59
CA LYS A 70 -2.99 21.95 6.33
C LYS A 70 -3.59 22.63 7.56
N VAL A 71 -3.83 21.87 8.62
CA VAL A 71 -4.35 22.34 9.91
C VAL A 71 -3.17 22.66 10.81
#